data_AF-A0AAP7NAA1-F1
#
_entry.id   AF-A0AAP7NAA1-F1
#
_cell.length_a   1.000
_cell.length_b   1.000
_cell.length_c   1.000
_cell.angle_alpha   90.00
_cell.angle_beta   90.00
_cell.angle_gamma   90.00
#
_symmetry.space_group_name_H-M   'P 1'
#
loop_
_entity.id
_entity.type
_entity.pdbx_description
1 polymer ?
#
loop_
_entity_poly.entity_id
_entity_poly.type
_entity_poly.pdbx_seq_one_letter_code
_entity_poly.pdbx_strand_id
1 'polypeptide(L)' 'MNFSKFRSKIKSIRGEQTVREFASHLGFSPSFISKIENGKVNPSLKSIEKISKKLGIPMSDFF' A
#
# COMPACT_ATOMS: atom_id res chain seq x y z
N MET A 1 -11.93 -9.66 -4.66
CA MET A 1 -10.99 -8.86 -3.84
C MET A 1 -11.19 -7.39 -4.17
N ASN A 2 -11.54 -6.56 -3.19
CA ASN A 2 -11.86 -5.14 -3.42
C ASN A 2 -10.60 -4.27 -3.33
N PHE A 3 -9.90 -4.08 -4.46
CA PHE A 3 -8.68 -3.25 -4.52
C PHE A 3 -8.94 -1.76 -4.21
N SER A 4 -10.19 -1.30 -4.27
CA SER A 4 -10.56 0.05 -3.87
C SER A 4 -10.44 0.25 -2.34
N LYS A 5 -10.74 -0.78 -1.55
CA LYS A 5 -10.53 -0.76 -0.09
C LYS A 5 -9.05 -0.76 0.26
N PHE A 6 -8.25 -1.59 -0.41
CA PHE A 6 -6.79 -1.61 -0.23
C PHE A 6 -6.16 -0.24 -0.51
N ARG A 7 -6.43 0.36 -1.68
CA ARG A 7 -5.81 1.65 -2.05
C ARG A 7 -6.20 2.78 -1.10
N SER A 8 -7.46 2.84 -0.67
CA SER A 8 -7.96 3.90 0.20
C SER A 8 -7.35 3.79 1.59
N LYS A 9 -7.27 2.57 2.14
CA LYS A 9 -6.59 2.29 3.40
C LYS A 9 -5.11 2.67 3.35
N ILE A 10 -4.40 2.28 2.28
CA ILE A 10 -2.98 2.62 2.09
C ILE A 10 -2.76 4.13 2.05
N LYS A 11 -3.57 4.84 1.26
CA LYS A 11 -3.51 6.30 1.16
C LYS A 11 -3.79 6.98 2.51
N SER A 12 -4.73 6.43 3.29
CA SER A 12 -5.03 6.91 4.64
C SER A 12 -3.89 6.67 5.62
N ILE A 13 -3.22 5.52 5.55
CA ILE A 13 -2.08 5.20 6.44
C ILE A 13 -0.87 6.08 6.13
N ARG A 14 -0.62 6.35 4.83
CA ARG A 14 0.46 7.28 4.43
C ARG A 14 0.25 8.67 5.04
N GLY A 15 -1.01 9.13 5.13
CA GLY A 15 -1.35 10.46 5.63
C GLY A 15 -0.57 11.55 4.89
N GLU A 16 0.13 12.38 5.66
CA GLU A 16 0.91 13.52 5.17
C GLU A 16 2.32 13.14 4.69
N GLN A 17 2.79 11.90 4.90
CA GLN A 17 4.10 11.48 4.41
C GLN A 17 4.14 11.55 2.89
N THR A 18 5.29 11.93 2.33
CA THR A 18 5.47 11.86 0.89
C THR A 18 5.41 10.42 0.40
N VAL A 19 4.97 10.21 -0.84
CA VAL A 19 4.97 8.87 -1.45
C VAL A 19 6.36 8.24 -1.43
N ARG A 20 7.42 9.04 -1.53
CA ARG A 20 8.81 8.56 -1.49
C ARG A 20 9.20 8.01 -0.11
N GLU A 21 8.90 8.73 0.96
CA GLU A 21 9.18 8.30 2.33
C GLU A 21 8.40 7.02 2.67
N PHE A 22 7.10 7.02 2.36
CA PHE A 22 6.24 5.88 2.66
C PHE A 22 6.63 4.64 1.84
N ALA A 23 6.96 4.80 0.56
CA ALA A 23 7.46 3.71 -0.26
C ALA A 23 8.79 3.15 0.26
N SER A 24 9.71 4.02 0.71
CA SER A 24 10.96 3.61 1.34
C SER A 24 10.71 2.76 2.59
N HIS A 25 9.81 3.20 3.47
CA HIS A 25 9.42 2.45 4.67
C HIS A 25 8.87 1.05 4.36
N LEU A 26 8.04 0.95 3.31
CA LEU A 26 7.49 -0.34 2.84
C LEU A 26 8.48 -1.19 2.04
N GLY A 27 9.61 -0.61 1.61
CA GLY A 27 10.60 -1.27 0.76
C GLY A 27 10.10 -1.50 -0.68
N PHE A 28 9.44 -0.49 -1.25
CA PHE A 28 8.99 -0.45 -2.64
C PHE A 28 9.46 0.83 -3.34
N SER A 29 9.35 0.88 -4.66
CA SER A 29 9.62 2.11 -5.39
C SER A 29 8.49 3.14 -5.19
N PRO A 30 8.77 4.45 -5.18
CA PRO A 30 7.74 5.49 -5.10
C PRO A 30 6.72 5.39 -6.23
N SER A 31 7.16 5.00 -7.43
CA SER A 31 6.28 4.80 -8.60
C SER A 31 5.25 3.68 -8.36
N PHE A 32 5.65 2.58 -7.72
CA PHE A 32 4.75 1.47 -7.42
C PHE A 32 3.65 1.89 -6.44
N ILE A 33 4.01 2.53 -5.33
CA ILE A 33 3.04 3.02 -4.33
C ILE A 33 2.11 4.08 -4.96
N SER A 34 2.65 5.02 -5.74
CA SER A 34 1.83 6.01 -6.46
C SER A 34 0.82 5.34 -7.40
N LYS A 35 1.23 4.34 -8.18
CA LYS A 35 0.33 3.62 -9.09
C LYS A 35 -0.78 2.88 -8.33
N ILE A 36 -0.47 2.29 -7.16
CA ILE A 36 -1.46 1.66 -6.28
C ILE A 36 -2.47 2.69 -5.78
N GLU A 37 -1.99 3.79 -5.18
CA GLU A 37 -2.87 4.83 -4.62
C GLU A 37 -3.76 5.45 -5.68
N ASN A 38 -3.29 5.54 -6.93
CA ASN A 38 -4.03 6.05 -8.08
C ASN A 38 -4.85 4.98 -8.83
N GLY A 39 -4.87 3.72 -8.37
CA GLY A 39 -5.65 2.65 -8.98
C GLY A 39 -5.16 2.24 -10.37
N LYS A 40 -3.91 2.55 -10.70
CA LYS A 40 -3.26 2.23 -11.98
C LYS A 40 -2.66 0.83 -11.99
N VAL A 41 -2.42 0.24 -10.81
CA VAL A 41 -1.95 -1.14 -10.68
C VAL A 41 -2.57 -1.79 -9.46
N ASN A 42 -2.88 -3.08 -9.59
CA ASN A 42 -3.26 -3.91 -8.46
C ASN A 42 -2.01 -4.61 -7.90
N PRO A 43 -1.74 -4.51 -6.58
CA PRO A 43 -0.63 -5.22 -5.98
C PRO A 43 -0.86 -6.73 -6.01
N SER A 44 0.23 -7.51 -6.09
CA SER A 44 0.17 -8.96 -5.91
C SER A 44 -0.06 -9.34 -4.45
N LEU A 45 -0.53 -10.56 -4.20
CA LEU A 45 -0.66 -11.14 -2.84
C LEU A 45 0.63 -10.99 -2.02
N LYS A 46 1.79 -11.33 -2.61
CA LYS A 46 3.11 -11.16 -1.99
C LYS A 46 3.42 -9.70 -1.63
N SER A 47 2.97 -8.75 -2.45
CA SER A 47 3.14 -7.32 -2.15
C SER A 47 2.26 -6.89 -0.98
N ILE A 48 1.01 -7.34 -0.95
CA ILE A 48 0.07 -7.07 0.16
C ILE A 48 0.60 -7.65 1.46
N GLU A 49 1.09 -8.89 1.45
CA GLU A 49 1.70 -9.54 2.61
C GLU A 49 2.90 -8.76 3.14
N LYS A 50 3.81 -8.33 2.24
CA LYS A 50 4.96 -7.51 2.62
C LYS A 50 4.54 -6.17 3.25
N ILE A 51 3.53 -5.52 2.67
CA ILE A 51 2.99 -4.25 3.16
C ILE A 51 2.34 -4.44 4.54
N SER A 52 1.48 -5.45 4.68
CA SER A 52 0.86 -5.87 5.94
C SER A 52 1.90 -6.09 7.04
N LYS A 53 2.95 -6.87 6.76
CA LYS A 53 4.05 -7.13 7.70
C LYS A 53 4.82 -5.86 8.07
N LYS A 54 5.08 -4.97 7.11
CA LYS A 54 5.80 -3.71 7.36
C LYS A 54 5.01 -2.72 8.19
N LEU A 55 3.70 -2.69 8.03
CA LEU A 55 2.81 -1.81 8.77
C LEU A 55 2.34 -2.41 10.11
N GLY A 56 2.59 -3.71 10.34
CA GLY A 56 2.08 -4.41 11.52
C GLY A 56 0.55 -4.55 11.51
N ILE A 57 -0.08 -4.54 10.33
CA ILE A 57 -1.53 -4.59 10.14
C ILE A 57 -1.90 -5.93 9.51
N PRO A 58 -2.86 -6.70 10.06
CA PRO A 58 -3.31 -7.95 9.45
C PRO A 58 -3.76 -7.78 7.99
N MET A 59 -3.47 -8.76 7.13
CA MET A 59 -3.93 -8.69 5.72
C MET A 59 -5.46 -8.56 5.61
N SER A 60 -6.20 -9.13 6.56
CA SER A 60 -7.66 -9.05 6.67
C SER A 60 -8.20 -7.62 6.68
N ASP A 61 -7.45 -6.66 7.22
CA ASP A 61 -7.89 -5.27 7.32
C ASP A 61 -7.97 -4.56 5.97
N PHE A 62 -7.31 -5.13 4.95
CA PHE A 62 -7.33 -4.59 3.60
C PHE A 62 -8.44 -5.18 2.69
N PHE A 63 -9.19 -6.19 3.18
CA PHE A 63 -10.23 -6.88 2.40
C PHE A 63 -11.65 -6.45 2.79
#